data_AF-A0A7C0W7Z0-F1
#
_entry.id   AF-A0A7C0W7Z0-F1
#
_cell.length_a   1.000
_cell.length_b   1.000
_cell.length_c   1.000
_cell.angle_alpha   90.00
_cell.angle_beta   90.00
_cell.angle_gamma   90.00
#
_symmetry.space_group_name_H-M   'P 1'
#
loop_
_entity.id
_entity.type
_entity.pdbx_description
1 polymer ?
#
loop_
_entity_poly.entity_id
_entity_poly.type
_entity_poly.pdbx_seq_one_letter_code
_entity_poly.pdbx_strand_id
1 'polypeptide(L)'
;MIKQRTVYLSLFVATFAVSWAAILIKLTGAGPLPTAFYRMALSTIILAIPAFPAVRRTLKILNAGEMFWLIMSGIFLGLHFAVWVTSLFYTTISNSAILVATQPIWVLTMEATILKERIPRRSVIGMLIALAGMIVISRGDFDMGRDYIIGDLLALAGAVFAALYLFIG
;
A
#
# COMPACT_ATOMS: atom_id res chain seq x y z
N MET A 1 13.67 -6.06 23.77
CA MET A 1 12.46 -6.90 23.57
C MET A 1 11.24 -6.00 23.58
N ILE A 2 10.83 -5.46 22.41
CA ILE A 2 9.51 -4.82 22.29
C ILE A 2 8.49 -5.91 22.63
N LYS A 3 7.73 -5.71 23.70
CA LYS A 3 6.84 -6.74 24.28
C LYS A 3 5.88 -7.21 23.17
N GLN A 4 5.76 -8.52 22.92
CA GLN A 4 4.91 -9.07 21.85
C GLN A 4 3.47 -8.48 21.86
N ARG A 5 2.97 -8.14 23.04
CA ARG A 5 1.69 -7.43 23.24
C ARG A 5 1.60 -6.09 22.52
N THR A 6 2.69 -5.32 22.45
CA THR A 6 2.76 -4.05 21.71
C THR A 6 2.65 -4.29 20.20
N VAL A 7 3.28 -5.36 19.68
CA VAL A 7 3.20 -5.72 18.26
C VAL A 7 1.78 -6.07 17.86
N TYR A 8 1.10 -6.95 18.62
CA TYR A 8 -0.29 -7.31 18.31
C TYR A 8 -1.25 -6.12 18.42
N LEU A 9 -1.05 -5.23 19.40
CA LEU A 9 -1.84 -4.02 19.53
C LEU A 9 -1.64 -3.08 18.34
N SER A 10 -0.39 -2.87 17.90
CA SER A 10 -0.08 -2.07 16.72
C SER A 10 -0.69 -2.65 15.45
N LEU A 11 -0.64 -3.97 15.25
CA LEU A 11 -1.28 -4.64 14.12
C LEU A 11 -2.80 -4.47 14.14
N PHE A 12 -3.43 -4.61 15.31
CA PHE A 12 -4.87 -4.38 15.46
C PHE A 12 -5.25 -2.95 15.09
N VAL A 13 -4.57 -1.95 15.66
CA VAL A 13 -4.83 -0.53 15.37
C VAL A 13 -4.60 -0.20 13.90
N ALA A 14 -3.51 -0.70 13.31
CA ALA A 14 -3.22 -0.51 11.89
C ALA A 14 -4.30 -1.13 10.99
N THR A 15 -4.70 -2.36 11.26
CA THR A 15 -5.75 -3.06 10.49
C THR A 15 -7.10 -2.37 10.62
N PHE A 16 -7.44 -1.93 11.83
CA PHE A 16 -8.67 -1.18 12.10
C PHE A 16 -8.69 0.15 11.33
N ALA A 17 -7.60 0.91 11.37
CA ALA A 17 -7.49 2.18 10.66
C ALA A 17 -7.54 2.00 9.13
N VAL A 18 -6.82 1.01 8.58
CA VAL A 18 -6.79 0.74 7.13
C VAL A 18 -8.16 0.29 6.62
N SER A 19 -8.91 -0.50 7.41
CA SER A 19 -10.25 -0.96 7.04
C SER A 19 -11.24 0.18 6.76
N TRP A 20 -11.09 1.32 7.44
CA TRP A 20 -11.96 2.49 7.23
C TRP A 20 -11.52 3.40 6.08
N ALA A 21 -10.28 3.25 5.60
CA ALA A 21 -9.66 4.24 4.71
C ALA A 21 -10.43 4.42 3.40
N ALA A 22 -10.81 3.32 2.73
CA ALA A 22 -11.52 3.37 1.45
C ALA A 22 -12.92 4.01 1.57
N ILE A 23 -13.60 3.75 2.68
CA ILE A 23 -14.93 4.32 2.96
C ILE A 23 -14.80 5.84 3.18
N LEU A 24 -13.86 6.27 4.04
CA LEU A 24 -13.63 7.68 4.31
C LEU A 24 -13.21 8.46 3.06
N ILE A 25 -12.42 7.83 2.18
CA ILE A 25 -12.04 8.41 0.89
C ILE A 25 -13.27 8.70 0.02
N LYS A 26 -14.22 7.77 -0.08
CA LYS A 26 -15.46 8.02 -0.85
C LYS A 26 -16.33 9.11 -0.22
N LEU A 27 -16.29 9.25 1.11
CA LEU A 27 -17.08 10.23 1.85
C LEU A 27 -16.54 11.66 1.78
N THR A 28 -15.31 11.89 1.29
CA THR A 28 -14.74 13.25 1.24
C THR A 28 -15.47 14.16 0.25
N GLY A 29 -16.16 13.61 -0.76
CA GLY A 29 -16.77 14.37 -1.85
C GLY A 29 -15.77 15.09 -2.76
N ALA A 30 -14.46 14.91 -2.53
CA ALA A 30 -13.40 15.52 -3.33
C ALA A 30 -12.94 14.57 -4.44
N GLY A 31 -12.30 15.12 -5.48
CA GLY A 31 -11.70 14.32 -6.54
C GLY A 31 -10.61 13.36 -6.01
N PRO A 32 -10.25 12.32 -6.78
CA PRO A 32 -9.32 11.29 -6.33
C PRO A 32 -7.92 11.84 -6.04
N LEU A 33 -7.35 12.65 -6.94
CA LEU A 33 -6.00 13.20 -6.78
C LEU A 33 -5.89 14.19 -5.61
N PRO A 34 -6.83 15.16 -5.42
CA PRO A 34 -6.86 15.98 -4.21
C PRO A 34 -6.94 15.15 -2.94
N THR A 35 -7.80 14.12 -2.91
CA THR A 35 -7.95 13.25 -1.74
C THR A 35 -6.64 12.53 -1.42
N ALA A 36 -5.96 11.97 -2.42
CA ALA A 36 -4.66 11.33 -2.26
C ALA A 36 -3.59 12.32 -1.77
N PHE A 37 -3.53 13.50 -2.37
CA PHE A 37 -2.57 14.55 -2.03
C PHE A 37 -2.72 15.01 -0.57
N TYR A 38 -3.92 15.41 -0.17
CA TYR A 38 -4.15 15.88 1.20
C TYR A 38 -3.91 14.78 2.23
N ARG A 39 -4.28 13.53 1.92
CA ARG A 39 -3.99 12.41 2.80
C ARG A 39 -2.51 12.22 3.03
N MET A 40 -1.70 12.30 1.98
CA MET A 40 -0.25 12.16 2.09
C MET A 40 0.39 13.37 2.77
N ALA A 41 0.02 14.58 2.39
CA ALA A 41 0.54 15.81 3.01
C ALA A 41 0.27 15.83 4.53
N LEU A 42 -0.96 15.52 4.94
CA LEU A 42 -1.32 15.47 6.36
C LEU A 42 -0.57 14.35 7.09
N SER A 43 -0.49 13.15 6.50
CA SER A 43 0.26 12.04 7.10
C SER A 43 1.74 12.40 7.28
N THR A 44 2.36 13.04 6.29
CA THR A 44 3.74 13.51 6.36
C THR A 44 3.90 14.55 7.47
N ILE A 45 3.02 15.55 7.59
CA ILE A 45 3.11 16.56 8.65
C ILE A 45 2.99 15.91 10.03
N ILE A 46 1.97 15.07 10.23
CA ILE A 46 1.70 14.42 11.51
C ILE A 46 2.85 13.53 11.94
N LEU A 47 3.45 12.77 11.01
CA LEU A 47 4.58 11.88 11.30
C LEU A 47 5.92 12.62 11.38
N ALA A 48 6.12 13.67 10.58
CA ALA A 48 7.36 14.41 10.55
C ALA A 48 7.60 15.19 11.83
N ILE A 49 6.56 15.71 12.51
CA ILE A 49 6.70 16.46 13.76
C ILE A 49 7.45 15.65 14.85
N PRO A 50 6.98 14.46 15.27
CA PRO A 50 7.69 13.66 16.25
C PRO A 50 8.98 13.03 15.70
N ALA A 51 9.04 12.73 14.39
CA ALA A 51 10.20 12.10 13.78
C ALA A 51 11.31 13.07 13.35
N PHE A 52 11.09 14.39 13.45
CA PHE A 52 11.98 15.41 12.88
C PHE A 52 13.45 15.26 13.26
N PRO A 53 13.81 15.01 14.54
CA PRO A 53 15.21 14.84 14.93
C PRO A 53 15.86 13.61 14.28
N ALA A 54 15.10 12.51 14.16
CA ALA A 54 15.57 11.28 13.53
C ALA A 54 15.74 11.46 12.02
N VAL A 55 14.74 12.04 11.34
CA VAL A 55 14.78 12.34 9.91
C VAL A 55 15.98 13.22 9.58
N ARG A 56 16.20 14.30 10.35
CA ARG A 56 17.34 15.20 10.13
C ARG A 56 18.69 14.51 10.30
N ARG A 57 18.81 13.56 11.23
CA ARG A 57 20.04 12.78 11.41
C ARG A 57 20.28 11.84 10.23
N THR A 58 19.25 11.13 9.77
CA THR A 58 19.33 10.24 8.62
C THR A 58 19.70 11.00 7.35
N LEU A 59 19.04 12.12 7.05
CA LEU A 59 19.33 12.90 5.84
C LEU A 59 20.76 13.43 5.75
N LYS A 60 21.45 13.63 6.89
CA LYS A 60 22.85 14.09 6.91
C LYS A 60 23.88 13.02 6.56
N ILE A 61 23.51 11.74 6.71
CA ILE A 61 24.43 10.61 6.50
C ILE A 61 24.20 9.91 5.16
N LEU A 62 23.10 10.22 4.46
CA LEU A 62 22.79 9.61 3.17
C LEU A 62 23.78 10.07 2.09
N ASN A 63 24.26 9.11 1.31
CA ASN A 63 24.99 9.40 0.08
C ASN A 63 24.01 9.70 -1.09
N ALA A 64 24.55 10.15 -2.24
CA ALA A 64 23.74 10.52 -3.39
C ALA A 64 22.90 9.35 -3.98
N GLY A 65 23.43 8.13 -3.93
CA GLY A 65 22.73 6.93 -4.40
C GLY A 65 21.57 6.54 -3.47
N GLU A 66 21.79 6.59 -2.15
CA GLU A 66 20.74 6.36 -1.16
C GLU A 66 19.65 7.43 -1.22
N MET A 67 20.03 8.70 -1.45
CA MET A 67 19.08 9.78 -1.67
C MET A 67 18.24 9.53 -2.93
N PHE A 68 18.84 9.07 -4.01
CA PHE A 68 18.12 8.72 -5.23
C PHE A 68 17.06 7.63 -4.97
N TRP A 69 17.44 6.53 -4.32
CA TRP A 69 16.51 5.45 -4.00
C TRP A 69 15.41 5.88 -3.03
N LEU A 70 15.72 6.73 -2.05
CA LEU A 70 14.74 7.32 -1.14
C LEU A 70 13.69 8.15 -1.91
N ILE A 71 14.13 8.99 -2.86
CA ILE A 71 13.22 9.79 -3.70
C ILE A 71 12.39 8.86 -4.59
N MET A 72 13.00 7.82 -5.19
CA MET A 72 12.27 6.86 -6.02
C MET A 72 11.19 6.10 -5.22
N SER A 73 11.50 5.65 -4.00
CA SER A 73 10.53 5.04 -3.09
C SER A 73 9.36 6.00 -2.80
N GLY A 74 9.65 7.28 -2.54
CA GLY A 74 8.63 8.32 -2.37
C GLY A 74 7.74 8.53 -3.60
N ILE A 75 8.32 8.50 -4.82
CA ILE A 75 7.56 8.61 -6.07
C ILE A 75 6.63 7.40 -6.24
N PHE A 76 7.13 6.18 -6.02
CA PHE A 76 6.29 4.98 -6.11
C PHE A 76 5.18 4.97 -5.07
N LEU A 77 5.44 5.46 -3.85
CA LEU A 77 4.40 5.62 -2.83
C LEU A 77 3.34 6.65 -3.26
N GLY A 78 3.76 7.77 -3.87
CA GLY A 78 2.85 8.76 -4.42
C GLY A 78 1.99 8.19 -5.56
N LEU A 79 2.60 7.48 -6.50
CA LEU A 79 1.91 6.80 -7.61
C LEU A 79 0.94 5.74 -7.10
N HIS A 80 1.34 4.94 -6.11
CA HIS A 80 0.48 3.96 -5.45
C HIS A 80 -0.82 4.61 -4.98
N PHE A 81 -0.73 5.70 -4.19
CA PHE A 81 -1.93 6.35 -3.68
C PHE A 81 -2.71 7.10 -4.75
N ALA A 82 -2.06 7.67 -5.76
CA ALA A 82 -2.76 8.28 -6.88
C ALA A 82 -3.65 7.26 -7.60
N VAL A 83 -3.11 6.10 -7.98
CA VAL A 83 -3.88 5.09 -8.73
C VAL A 83 -4.87 4.33 -7.84
N TRP A 84 -4.51 4.01 -6.60
CA TRP A 84 -5.41 3.29 -5.68
C TRP A 84 -6.58 4.15 -5.20
N VAL A 85 -6.36 5.44 -4.94
CA VAL A 85 -7.49 6.33 -4.63
C VAL A 85 -8.36 6.48 -5.86
N THR A 86 -7.77 6.60 -7.06
CA THR A 86 -8.53 6.70 -8.31
C THR A 86 -9.36 5.44 -8.57
N SER A 87 -8.82 4.23 -8.35
CA SER A 87 -9.56 2.98 -8.57
C SER A 87 -10.87 2.92 -7.78
N LEU A 88 -10.89 3.46 -6.56
CA LEU A 88 -12.11 3.51 -5.74
C LEU A 88 -13.26 4.28 -6.42
N PHE A 89 -12.98 5.20 -7.32
CA PHE A 89 -14.01 5.96 -8.06
C PHE A 89 -14.52 5.24 -9.32
N TYR A 90 -13.83 4.20 -9.77
CA TYR A 90 -14.15 3.47 -11.00
C TYR A 90 -14.62 2.02 -10.75
N THR A 91 -14.27 1.42 -9.61
CA THR A 91 -14.71 0.06 -9.22
C THR A 91 -15.29 0.03 -7.80
N THR A 92 -15.74 -1.15 -7.36
CA THR A 92 -16.25 -1.34 -6.01
C THR A 92 -15.14 -1.23 -4.97
N ILE A 93 -15.49 -0.85 -3.74
CA ILE A 93 -14.52 -0.82 -2.63
C ILE A 93 -13.92 -2.21 -2.43
N SER A 94 -14.75 -3.26 -2.52
CA SER A 94 -14.36 -4.67 -2.44
C SER A 94 -13.30 -5.01 -3.49
N ASN A 95 -13.58 -4.81 -4.78
CA ASN A 95 -12.67 -5.17 -5.87
C ASN A 95 -11.35 -4.41 -5.76
N SER A 96 -11.42 -3.09 -5.53
CA SER A 96 -10.21 -2.28 -5.38
C SER A 96 -9.36 -2.71 -4.18
N ALA A 97 -9.97 -3.07 -3.05
CA ALA A 97 -9.25 -3.50 -1.84
C ALA A 97 -8.57 -4.86 -2.04
N ILE A 98 -9.23 -5.79 -2.74
CA ILE A 98 -8.68 -7.12 -3.02
C ILE A 98 -7.51 -7.02 -3.98
N LEU A 99 -7.67 -6.27 -5.06
CA LEU A 99 -6.66 -6.13 -6.09
C LEU A 99 -5.41 -5.42 -5.54
N VAL A 100 -5.57 -4.36 -4.74
CA VAL A 100 -4.40 -3.70 -4.12
C VAL A 100 -3.68 -4.60 -3.11
N ALA A 101 -4.44 -5.44 -2.38
CA ALA A 101 -3.89 -6.36 -1.39
C ALA A 101 -3.15 -7.55 -2.01
N THR A 102 -3.09 -7.66 -3.34
CA THR A 102 -2.16 -8.56 -4.04
C THR A 102 -0.70 -8.10 -3.98
N GLN A 103 -0.41 -6.93 -3.40
CA GLN A 103 0.94 -6.40 -3.17
C GLN A 103 1.99 -7.45 -2.73
N PRO A 104 1.72 -8.38 -1.79
CA PRO A 104 2.71 -9.38 -1.39
C PRO A 104 3.17 -10.29 -2.53
N ILE A 105 2.32 -10.57 -3.51
CA ILE A 105 2.68 -11.37 -4.70
C ILE A 105 3.78 -10.66 -5.48
N TRP A 106 3.62 -9.35 -5.68
CA TRP A 106 4.57 -8.53 -6.43
C TRP A 106 5.89 -8.37 -5.67
N VAL A 107 5.85 -8.12 -4.36
CA VAL A 107 7.05 -8.05 -3.51
C VAL A 107 7.85 -9.36 -3.57
N LEU A 108 7.19 -10.50 -3.32
CA LEU A 108 7.84 -11.81 -3.37
C LEU A 108 8.41 -12.11 -4.76
N THR A 109 7.70 -11.75 -5.82
CA THR A 109 8.19 -11.92 -7.19
C THR A 109 9.46 -11.10 -7.43
N MET A 110 9.50 -9.85 -6.98
CA MET A 110 10.68 -8.98 -7.08
C MET A 110 11.86 -9.52 -6.25
N GLU A 111 11.63 -9.93 -5.00
CA GLU A 111 12.65 -10.54 -4.14
C GLU A 111 13.24 -11.82 -4.76
N ALA A 112 12.41 -12.72 -5.27
CA ALA A 112 12.86 -13.95 -5.89
C ALA A 112 13.63 -13.73 -7.21
N THR A 113 13.21 -12.77 -8.03
CA THR A 113 13.78 -12.56 -9.37
C THR A 113 15.00 -11.63 -9.36
N ILE A 114 14.96 -10.55 -8.57
CA ILE A 114 15.99 -9.50 -8.55
C ILE A 114 17.04 -9.79 -7.49
N LEU A 115 16.62 -10.04 -6.24
CA LEU A 115 17.54 -10.32 -5.12
C LEU A 115 17.95 -11.79 -5.05
N LYS A 116 17.24 -12.67 -5.78
CA LYS A 116 17.46 -14.13 -5.79
C LYS A 116 17.37 -14.74 -4.38
N GLU A 117 16.57 -14.14 -3.52
CA GLU A 117 16.38 -14.61 -2.15
C GLU A 117 15.48 -15.86 -2.10
N ARG A 118 15.75 -16.74 -1.14
CA ARG A 118 14.93 -17.93 -0.92
C ARG A 118 13.70 -17.55 -0.10
N ILE A 119 12.55 -17.46 -0.77
CA ILE A 119 11.28 -17.21 -0.10
C ILE A 119 10.94 -18.39 0.84
N PRO A 120 10.77 -18.17 2.14
CA PRO A 120 10.41 -19.23 3.06
C PRO A 120 8.99 -19.72 2.77
N ARG A 121 8.79 -21.06 2.78
CA ARG A 121 7.49 -21.69 2.50
C ARG A 121 6.34 -21.14 3.36
N ARG A 122 6.63 -20.71 4.59
CA ARG A 122 5.65 -20.12 5.51
C ARG A 122 5.06 -18.81 4.98
N SER A 123 5.87 -17.96 4.33
CA SER A 123 5.39 -16.71 3.73
C SER A 123 4.48 -16.97 2.53
N VAL A 124 4.83 -17.95 1.69
CA VAL A 124 3.99 -18.36 0.56
C VAL A 124 2.64 -18.90 1.06
N ILE A 125 2.63 -19.75 2.08
CA ILE A 125 1.40 -20.28 2.66
C ILE A 125 0.54 -19.15 3.26
N GLY A 126 1.14 -18.24 4.04
CA GLY A 126 0.43 -17.10 4.60
C GLY A 126 -0.20 -16.20 3.53
N MET A 127 0.53 -15.95 2.44
CA MET A 127 0.01 -15.21 1.28
C MET A 127 -1.17 -15.94 0.61
N LEU A 128 -1.05 -17.25 0.37
CA LEU A 128 -2.14 -18.04 -0.22
C LEU A 128 -3.39 -18.05 0.66
N ILE A 129 -3.23 -18.12 1.98
CA ILE A 129 -4.35 -18.03 2.94
C ILE A 129 -5.01 -16.64 2.86
N ALA A 130 -4.21 -15.57 2.84
CA ALA A 130 -4.73 -14.20 2.70
C ALA A 130 -5.49 -14.01 1.39
N LEU A 131 -4.95 -14.50 0.27
CA LEU A 131 -5.59 -14.48 -1.04
C LEU A 131 -6.91 -15.27 -1.05
N ALA A 132 -6.94 -16.45 -0.42
CA ALA A 132 -8.16 -17.23 -0.28
C ALA A 132 -9.24 -16.49 0.52
N GLY A 133 -8.86 -15.85 1.63
CA GLY A 133 -9.77 -15.02 2.43
C GLY A 133 -10.36 -13.87 1.61
N MET A 134 -9.54 -13.21 0.78
CA MET A 134 -10.00 -12.14 -0.12
C MET A 134 -11.00 -12.65 -1.16
N ILE A 135 -10.74 -13.79 -1.80
CA ILE A 135 -11.67 -14.39 -2.78
C ILE A 135 -13.02 -14.69 -2.13
N VAL A 136 -13.03 -15.18 -0.88
CA VAL A 136 -14.27 -15.47 -0.15
C VAL A 136 -15.07 -14.19 0.12
N ILE A 137 -14.40 -13.10 0.53
CA ILE A 137 -15.04 -11.79 0.77
C ILE A 137 -15.59 -11.20 -0.53
N SER A 138 -14.95 -11.46 -1.68
CA SER A 138 -15.31 -10.88 -2.98
C SER A 138 -16.50 -11.51 -3.69
N ARG A 139 -17.00 -12.66 -3.23
CA ARG A 139 -18.02 -13.43 -3.95
C ARG A 139 -19.36 -12.67 -3.96
N GLY A 140 -19.60 -11.93 -5.04
CA GLY A 140 -20.88 -11.23 -5.28
C GLY A 140 -20.76 -9.89 -6.01
N ASP A 141 -19.57 -9.27 -6.02
CA ASP A 141 -19.40 -7.85 -6.41
C ASP A 141 -18.69 -7.63 -7.78
N PHE A 142 -18.57 -8.66 -8.62
CA PHE A 142 -17.90 -8.56 -9.92
C PHE A 142 -18.85 -8.03 -11.01
N ASP A 143 -18.95 -6.70 -11.11
CA ASP A 143 -19.57 -6.02 -12.25
C ASP A 143 -18.59 -5.92 -13.44
N MET A 144 -19.06 -6.24 -14.66
CA MET A 144 -18.24 -6.28 -15.88
C MET A 144 -18.37 -5.02 -16.77
N GLY A 145 -18.61 -3.85 -16.18
CA GLY A 145 -18.64 -2.59 -16.93
C GLY A 145 -17.23 -2.09 -17.33
N ARG A 146 -17.13 -1.28 -18.39
CA ARG A 146 -15.85 -0.72 -18.87
C ARG A 146 -15.13 0.10 -17.78
N ASP A 147 -15.88 0.86 -16.99
CA ASP A 147 -15.33 1.68 -15.91
C ASP A 147 -14.77 0.80 -14.78
N TYR A 148 -15.43 -0.31 -14.45
CA TYR A 148 -14.95 -1.28 -13.46
C TYR A 148 -13.60 -1.87 -13.85
N ILE A 149 -13.41 -2.22 -15.14
CA ILE A 149 -12.13 -2.73 -15.64
C ILE A 149 -11.01 -1.70 -15.46
N ILE A 150 -11.28 -0.42 -15.75
CA ILE A 150 -10.30 0.66 -15.53
C ILE A 150 -9.95 0.77 -14.05
N GLY A 151 -10.95 0.73 -13.17
CA GLY A 151 -10.75 0.75 -11.72
C GLY A 151 -9.91 -0.44 -11.24
N ASP A 152 -10.19 -1.64 -11.74
CA ASP A 152 -9.48 -2.85 -11.37
C ASP A 152 -8.01 -2.82 -11.83
N LEU A 153 -7.74 -2.34 -13.04
CA LEU A 153 -6.38 -2.14 -13.55
C LEU A 153 -5.61 -1.09 -12.73
N LEU A 154 -6.27 0.00 -12.33
CA LEU A 154 -5.68 1.01 -11.47
C LEU A 154 -5.36 0.44 -10.07
N ALA A 155 -6.22 -0.40 -9.51
CA ALA A 155 -5.98 -1.04 -8.22
C ALA A 155 -4.79 -2.02 -8.29
N LEU A 156 -4.69 -2.80 -9.37
CA LEU A 156 -3.54 -3.68 -9.64
C LEU A 156 -2.25 -2.89 -9.83
N ALA A 157 -2.28 -1.79 -10.61
CA ALA A 157 -1.13 -0.89 -10.72
C ALA A 157 -0.73 -0.33 -9.34
N GLY A 158 -1.71 -0.03 -8.49
CA GLY A 158 -1.51 0.34 -7.11
C GLY A 158 -0.74 -0.71 -6.33
N ALA A 159 -1.10 -1.99 -6.46
CA ALA A 159 -0.38 -3.10 -5.82
C ALA A 159 1.09 -3.18 -6.26
N VAL A 160 1.36 -2.98 -7.56
CA VAL A 160 2.72 -2.99 -8.12
C VAL A 160 3.55 -1.82 -7.60
N PHE A 161 3.01 -0.59 -7.61
CA PHE A 161 3.70 0.57 -7.05
C PHE A 161 3.92 0.43 -5.54
N ALA A 162 2.97 -0.18 -4.82
CA ALA A 162 3.12 -0.51 -3.42
C ALA A 162 4.30 -1.47 -3.18
N ALA A 163 4.44 -2.47 -4.05
CA ALA A 163 5.55 -3.40 -3.99
C ALA A 163 6.89 -2.75 -4.33
N LEU A 164 6.92 -1.86 -5.33
CA LEU A 164 8.14 -1.15 -5.72
C LEU A 164 8.66 -0.23 -4.61
N TYR A 165 7.80 0.51 -3.90
CA TYR A 165 8.28 1.36 -2.81
C TYR A 165 8.86 0.53 -1.65
N LEU A 166 8.23 -0.60 -1.30
CA LEU A 166 8.71 -1.51 -0.25
C LEU A 166 9.98 -2.26 -0.66
N PHE A 167 10.12 -2.58 -1.94
CA PHE A 167 11.29 -3.28 -2.46
C PHE A 167 12.52 -2.37 -2.48
N ILE A 168 12.31 -1.07 -2.77
CA ILE A 168 13.40 -0.08 -2.87
C ILE A 168 13.79 0.52 -1.51
N GLY A 169 12.83 0.76 -0.62
CA GLY A 169 13.04 1.46 0.66
C GLY A 169 12.87 0.56 1.87
#